data_AF-Q99K19-F1
#
_entry.id   AF-Q99K19-F1
#
_cell.length_a   1.000
_cell.length_b   1.000
_cell.length_c   1.000
_cell.angle_alpha   90.00
_cell.angle_beta   90.00
_cell.angle_gamma   90.00
#
_symmetry.space_group_name_H-M   'P 1'
#
loop_
_entity.id
_entity.type
_entity.pdbx_description
1 polymer ?
#
loop_
_entity_poly.entity_id
_entity_poly.type
_entity_poly.pdbx_seq_one_letter_code
_entity_poly.pdbx_strand_id
1 'polypeptide(L)'
;MSHSFGESYRVGSTKGIHALTVFCSWDYKVTQKRASRVQQDSICTQLKELLAEWHLRKRPRSVCGQLRQVVVLGLGWLLCLGSTMGCTVAVLTFSEVMIQRPASGGQGVEALALPLVVSVLNLGASYLFRGLATLERHDSPVLEVYMAICRNLILKMAVLGVLCYHWLGRRVATLQGQCWEDFVGQELYRFMVVDFIFMLLDSLFGELVWRLISEKKLKRGQKPEFDIARNVLDLIYGQTLTWLGVLFSPLLPAVQILRLLFLFHIKKASLMANCQAPRRPWLASHMSTVFLTLLCFPSFLGAAVFLCYAVWQVRPSSTCGPFRTLNTMYEAGTVWVRRLEHAGSGASWLPWLHHFLVENTFFLFLASALLLW
;
A
#
# COMPACT_ATOMS: atom_id res chain seq x y z
N MET A 1 46.17 20.78 -10.97
CA MET A 1 45.70 19.54 -10.30
C MET A 1 44.41 19.71 -9.48
N SER A 2 43.97 20.93 -9.15
CA SER A 2 42.75 21.16 -8.34
C SER A 2 41.41 21.03 -9.10
N HIS A 3 41.39 21.23 -10.42
CA HIS A 3 40.14 21.17 -11.21
C HIS A 3 39.65 19.73 -11.48
N SER A 4 40.57 18.77 -11.57
CA SER A 4 40.24 17.34 -11.78
C SER A 4 39.66 16.67 -10.52
N PHE A 5 40.10 17.13 -9.34
CA PHE A 5 39.56 16.65 -8.06
C PHE A 5 38.12 17.12 -7.81
N GLY A 6 37.77 18.34 -8.26
CA GLY A 6 36.41 18.89 -8.12
C GLY A 6 35.36 18.16 -8.97
N GLU A 7 35.72 17.67 -10.15
CA GLU A 7 34.77 16.93 -11.00
C GLU A 7 34.46 15.51 -10.50
N SER A 8 35.40 14.84 -9.81
CA SER A 8 35.15 13.50 -9.24
C SER A 8 34.27 13.52 -8.00
N TYR A 9 34.25 14.63 -7.25
CA TYR A 9 33.48 14.80 -6.02
C TYR A 9 32.10 15.44 -6.23
N ARG A 10 31.60 15.57 -7.47
CA ARG A 10 30.17 15.83 -7.69
C ARG A 10 29.39 14.64 -7.17
N VAL A 11 28.74 14.85 -6.03
CA VAL A 11 27.65 14.03 -5.46
C VAL A 11 26.66 13.73 -6.61
N GLY A 12 26.79 12.56 -7.24
CA GLY A 12 26.02 12.18 -8.42
C GLY A 12 26.81 11.54 -9.58
N SER A 13 28.15 11.63 -9.60
CA SER A 13 28.95 10.89 -10.59
C SER A 13 29.08 9.42 -10.19
N THR A 14 28.71 8.50 -11.09
CA THR A 14 28.79 7.04 -10.87
C THR A 14 30.17 6.56 -10.40
N LYS A 15 31.25 7.21 -10.87
CA LYS A 15 32.63 6.94 -10.42
C LYS A 15 32.87 7.30 -8.95
N GLY A 16 32.28 8.38 -8.46
CA GLY A 16 32.41 8.83 -7.08
C GLY A 16 31.72 7.89 -6.09
N ILE A 17 30.55 7.34 -6.47
CA ILE A 17 29.83 6.34 -5.66
C ILE A 17 30.65 5.05 -5.51
N HIS A 18 31.34 4.59 -6.57
CA HIS A 18 32.20 3.40 -6.47
C HIS A 18 33.38 3.63 -5.51
N ALA A 19 34.08 4.76 -5.65
CA ALA A 19 35.19 5.09 -4.76
C ALA A 19 34.73 5.26 -3.31
N LEU A 20 33.64 5.99 -3.08
CA LEU A 20 33.06 6.17 -1.74
C LEU A 20 32.65 4.82 -1.11
N THR A 21 32.06 3.92 -1.89
CA THR A 21 31.68 2.60 -1.40
C THR A 21 32.90 1.73 -1.07
N VAL A 22 33.99 1.80 -1.83
CA VAL A 22 35.21 1.03 -1.52
C VAL A 22 35.91 1.58 -0.27
N PHE A 23 36.05 2.90 -0.16
CA PHE A 23 36.90 3.51 0.87
C PHE A 23 36.17 3.92 2.15
N CYS A 24 34.85 4.15 2.11
CA CYS A 24 34.08 4.71 3.24
C CYS A 24 32.97 3.80 3.77
N SER A 25 32.80 2.58 3.23
CA SER A 25 31.73 1.66 3.68
C SER A 25 32.05 0.85 4.93
N TRP A 26 33.32 0.80 5.34
CA TRP A 26 33.75 0.06 6.52
C TRP A 26 33.51 0.86 7.81
N ASP A 27 32.79 0.25 8.74
CA ASP A 27 32.52 0.81 10.07
C ASP A 27 33.52 0.22 11.07
N TYR A 28 34.49 1.04 11.44
CA TYR A 28 35.55 0.66 12.37
C TYR A 28 35.07 0.52 13.82
N LYS A 29 33.83 0.89 14.14
CA LYS A 29 33.24 0.73 15.49
C LYS A 29 32.74 -0.70 15.74
N VAL A 30 32.64 -1.54 14.70
CA VAL A 30 32.15 -2.91 14.80
C VAL A 30 33.26 -3.85 15.31
N THR A 31 33.22 -4.20 16.59
CA THR A 31 34.21 -5.07 17.24
C THR A 31 33.83 -6.56 17.24
N GLN A 32 32.53 -6.89 17.07
CA GLN A 32 32.08 -8.28 17.06
C GLN A 32 32.44 -9.02 15.76
N LYS A 33 33.07 -10.20 15.87
CA LYS A 33 33.43 -11.07 14.73
C LYS A 33 32.25 -11.45 13.82
N ARG A 34 31.04 -11.60 14.37
CA ARG A 34 29.85 -11.93 13.58
C ARG A 34 29.35 -10.73 12.78
N ALA A 35 29.29 -9.57 13.42
CA ALA A 35 28.88 -8.32 12.78
C ALA A 35 29.88 -7.88 11.69
N SER A 36 31.18 -8.02 11.94
CA SER A 36 32.23 -7.74 10.95
C SER A 36 32.11 -8.62 9.69
N ARG A 37 31.82 -9.93 9.86
CA ARG A 37 31.56 -10.82 8.72
C ARG A 37 30.33 -10.41 7.91
N VAL A 38 29.23 -10.09 8.57
CA VAL A 38 28.01 -9.61 7.90
C VAL A 38 28.27 -8.32 7.13
N GLN A 39 29.06 -7.41 7.71
CA GLN A 39 29.44 -6.16 7.04
C GLN A 39 30.32 -6.40 5.83
N GLN A 40 31.32 -7.29 5.93
CA GLN A 40 32.17 -7.69 4.81
C GLN A 40 31.34 -8.30 3.67
N ASP A 41 30.42 -9.21 3.98
CA ASP A 41 29.54 -9.84 2.99
C ASP A 41 28.62 -8.81 2.32
N SER A 42 28.07 -7.87 3.09
CA SER A 42 27.25 -6.76 2.57
C SER A 42 28.04 -5.87 1.60
N ILE A 43 29.23 -5.42 1.98
CA ILE A 43 30.09 -4.56 1.15
C ILE A 43 30.52 -5.31 -0.13
N CYS A 44 30.93 -6.57 -0.01
CA CYS A 44 31.30 -7.40 -1.15
C CYS A 44 30.14 -7.52 -2.15
N THR A 45 28.92 -7.72 -1.66
CA THR A 45 27.73 -7.83 -2.50
C THR A 45 27.40 -6.51 -3.18
N GLN A 46 27.48 -5.40 -2.46
CA GLN A 46 27.27 -4.06 -3.01
C GLN A 46 28.28 -3.72 -4.12
N LEU A 47 29.57 -4.06 -3.94
CA LEU A 47 30.59 -3.85 -4.97
C LEU A 47 30.37 -4.71 -6.20
N LYS A 48 29.98 -5.98 -6.04
CA LYS A 48 29.64 -6.87 -7.17
C LYS A 48 28.48 -6.32 -8.00
N GLU A 49 27.47 -5.73 -7.35
CA GLU A 49 26.32 -5.14 -8.03
C GLU A 49 26.69 -3.89 -8.80
N LEU A 50 27.43 -2.99 -8.15
CA LEU A 50 27.96 -1.78 -8.78
C LEU A 50 28.83 -2.11 -10.01
N LEU A 51 29.66 -3.16 -9.93
CA LEU A 51 30.46 -3.64 -11.05
C LEU A 51 29.60 -4.25 -12.16
N ALA A 52 28.57 -5.02 -11.81
CA ALA A 52 27.65 -5.61 -12.77
C ALA A 52 26.87 -4.53 -13.54
N GLU A 53 26.36 -3.51 -12.85
CA GLU A 53 25.69 -2.36 -13.47
C GLU A 53 26.63 -1.59 -14.41
N TRP A 54 27.89 -1.41 -14.00
CA TRP A 54 28.89 -0.76 -14.84
C TRP A 54 29.20 -1.56 -16.11
N HIS A 55 29.35 -2.89 -16.01
CA HIS A 55 29.53 -3.77 -17.18
C HIS A 55 28.32 -3.74 -18.13
N LEU A 56 27.09 -3.70 -17.60
CA LEU A 56 25.86 -3.58 -18.39
C LEU A 56 25.80 -2.26 -19.16
N ARG A 57 26.16 -1.13 -18.54
CA ARG A 57 26.16 0.19 -19.20
C ARG A 57 27.24 0.33 -20.27
N LYS A 58 28.37 -0.35 -20.13
CA LYS A 58 29.51 -0.24 -21.07
C LYS A 58 29.32 -1.01 -22.38
N ARG A 59 28.33 -1.92 -22.44
CA ARG A 59 28.06 -2.73 -23.63
C ARG A 59 27.27 -1.89 -24.64
N PRO A 60 27.84 -1.53 -25.82
CA PRO A 60 27.12 -0.73 -26.81
C PRO A 60 25.90 -1.51 -27.30
N ARG A 61 24.73 -0.89 -27.22
CA ARG A 61 23.48 -1.50 -27.69
C ARG A 61 23.19 -1.07 -29.10
N SER A 62 22.78 -2.03 -29.92
CA SER A 62 22.15 -1.75 -31.21
C SER A 62 20.84 -0.98 -30.97
N VAL A 63 20.60 0.04 -31.78
CA VAL A 63 19.37 0.85 -31.80
C VAL A 63 18.12 -0.04 -31.96
N CYS A 64 18.22 -1.11 -32.74
CA CYS A 64 17.15 -2.11 -32.90
C CYS A 64 16.84 -2.84 -31.60
N GLY A 65 17.85 -3.14 -30.78
CA GLY A 65 17.69 -3.76 -29.47
C GLY A 65 17.01 -2.84 -28.47
N GLN A 66 17.34 -1.54 -28.48
CA GLN A 66 16.66 -0.54 -27.66
C GLN A 66 15.20 -0.36 -28.06
N LEU A 67 14.91 -0.27 -29.36
CA LEU A 67 13.53 -0.17 -29.85
C LEU A 67 12.69 -1.39 -29.44
N ARG A 68 13.23 -2.62 -29.60
CA ARG A 68 12.56 -3.84 -29.16
C ARG A 68 12.26 -3.82 -27.66
N GLN A 69 13.18 -3.32 -26.86
CA GLN A 69 13.00 -3.24 -25.41
C GLN A 69 11.91 -2.23 -25.03
N VAL A 70 11.90 -1.06 -25.65
CA VAL A 70 10.84 -0.05 -25.45
C VAL A 70 9.47 -0.59 -25.84
N VAL A 71 9.38 -1.33 -26.95
CA VAL A 71 8.12 -1.96 -27.39
C VAL A 71 7.63 -3.00 -26.39
N VAL A 72 8.52 -3.87 -25.88
CA VAL A 72 8.16 -4.88 -24.88
C VAL A 72 7.69 -4.23 -23.58
N LEU A 73 8.38 -3.18 -23.12
CA LEU A 73 7.98 -2.41 -21.94
C LEU A 73 6.63 -1.71 -22.14
N GLY A 74 6.42 -1.10 -23.30
CA GLY A 74 5.17 -0.43 -23.65
C GLY A 74 4.00 -1.39 -23.69
N LEU A 75 4.16 -2.56 -24.31
CA LEU A 75 3.15 -3.63 -24.33
C LEU A 75 2.83 -4.11 -22.91
N GLY A 76 3.87 -4.28 -22.09
CA GLY A 76 3.75 -4.64 -20.68
C GLY A 76 2.89 -3.66 -19.88
N TRP A 77 3.14 -2.36 -20.04
CA TRP A 77 2.34 -1.31 -19.42
C TRP A 77 0.90 -1.24 -19.95
N LEU A 78 0.69 -1.43 -21.25
CA LEU A 78 -0.65 -1.52 -21.84
C LEU A 78 -1.44 -2.68 -21.25
N LEU A 79 -0.83 -3.86 -21.11
CA LEU A 79 -1.44 -5.02 -20.45
C LEU A 79 -1.74 -4.74 -18.97
N CYS A 80 -0.85 -4.04 -18.26
CA CYS A 80 -1.07 -3.68 -16.86
C CYS A 80 -2.23 -2.70 -16.67
N LEU A 81 -2.29 -1.66 -17.50
CA LEU A 81 -3.38 -0.69 -17.49
C LEU A 81 -4.70 -1.34 -17.94
N GLY A 82 -4.67 -2.19 -18.97
CA GLY A 82 -5.83 -2.95 -19.43
C GLY A 82 -6.35 -3.90 -18.36
N SER A 83 -5.48 -4.63 -17.66
CA SER A 83 -5.86 -5.48 -16.53
C SER A 83 -6.46 -4.66 -15.39
N THR A 84 -5.88 -3.49 -15.09
CA THR A 84 -6.37 -2.61 -14.03
C THR A 84 -7.76 -2.08 -14.36
N MET A 85 -7.95 -1.56 -15.58
CA MET A 85 -9.26 -1.14 -16.11
C MET A 85 -10.28 -2.28 -16.12
N GLY A 86 -9.87 -3.48 -16.54
CA GLY A 86 -10.74 -4.66 -16.50
C GLY A 86 -11.18 -5.01 -15.08
N CYS A 87 -10.26 -4.98 -14.12
CA CYS A 87 -10.57 -5.23 -12.71
C CYS A 87 -11.51 -4.17 -12.14
N THR A 88 -11.27 -2.88 -12.40
CA THR A 88 -12.13 -1.81 -11.88
C THR A 88 -13.52 -1.86 -12.48
N VAL A 89 -13.65 -2.11 -13.79
CA VAL A 89 -14.95 -2.29 -14.44
C VAL A 89 -15.67 -3.53 -13.90
N ALA A 90 -14.97 -4.65 -13.73
CA ALA A 90 -15.56 -5.86 -13.16
C ALA A 90 -16.06 -5.64 -11.72
N VAL A 91 -15.30 -4.93 -10.89
CA VAL A 91 -15.73 -4.56 -9.54
C VAL A 91 -16.93 -3.62 -9.57
N LEU A 92 -16.92 -2.61 -10.45
CA LEU A 92 -18.05 -1.70 -10.63
C LEU A 92 -19.32 -2.46 -11.01
N THR A 93 -19.29 -3.22 -12.10
CA THR A 93 -20.47 -3.95 -12.60
C THR A 93 -20.97 -4.98 -11.60
N PHE A 94 -20.06 -5.72 -10.94
CA PHE A 94 -20.46 -6.66 -9.89
C PHE A 94 -21.10 -5.95 -8.70
N SER A 95 -20.54 -4.81 -8.29
CA SER A 95 -21.10 -3.99 -7.21
C SER A 95 -22.51 -3.46 -7.55
N GLU A 96 -22.78 -3.15 -8.82
CA GLU A 96 -24.12 -2.75 -9.29
C GLU A 96 -25.12 -3.88 -9.24
N VAL A 97 -24.72 -5.06 -9.70
CA VAL A 97 -25.57 -6.27 -9.64
C VAL A 97 -25.93 -6.60 -8.20
N MET A 98 -24.98 -6.44 -7.27
CA MET A 98 -25.21 -6.64 -5.84
C MET A 98 -26.13 -5.59 -5.19
N ILE A 99 -26.26 -4.40 -5.78
CA ILE A 99 -27.25 -3.39 -5.34
C ILE A 99 -28.66 -3.79 -5.79
N GLN A 100 -28.81 -4.32 -7.00
CA GLN A 100 -30.11 -4.60 -7.60
C GLN A 100 -30.79 -5.87 -7.06
N ARG A 101 -30.05 -6.75 -6.38
CA ARG A 101 -30.63 -7.94 -5.76
C ARG A 101 -31.20 -7.60 -4.38
N PRO A 102 -32.53 -7.53 -4.21
CA PRO A 102 -33.13 -7.36 -2.89
C PRO A 102 -32.79 -8.59 -2.04
N ALA A 103 -32.42 -8.36 -0.78
CA ALA A 103 -31.99 -9.34 0.21
C ALA A 103 -33.07 -10.41 0.49
N SER A 104 -33.23 -11.35 -0.44
CA SER A 104 -34.14 -12.48 -0.36
C SER A 104 -33.32 -13.75 -0.14
N GLY A 105 -33.01 -14.01 1.13
CA GLY A 105 -32.74 -15.38 1.62
C GLY A 105 -31.30 -15.89 1.69
N GLY A 106 -30.28 -15.16 1.22
CA GLY A 106 -28.88 -15.62 1.27
C GLY A 106 -28.10 -15.14 2.51
N GLN A 107 -28.35 -15.72 3.69
CA GLN A 107 -27.58 -15.39 4.91
C GLN A 107 -26.09 -15.77 4.76
N GLY A 108 -25.22 -14.77 4.61
CA GLY A 108 -23.76 -14.89 4.78
C GLY A 108 -22.95 -14.91 3.50
N VAL A 109 -23.18 -15.86 2.59
CA VAL A 109 -22.31 -16.05 1.41
C VAL A 109 -22.43 -14.91 0.39
N GLU A 110 -23.65 -14.42 0.15
CA GLU A 110 -23.87 -13.29 -0.77
C GLU A 110 -23.22 -11.99 -0.26
N ALA A 111 -23.21 -11.79 1.07
CA ALA A 111 -22.58 -10.64 1.69
C ALA A 111 -21.03 -10.69 1.64
N LEU A 112 -20.44 -11.88 1.45
CA LEU A 112 -18.99 -12.05 1.27
C LEU A 112 -18.58 -11.98 -0.21
N ALA A 113 -19.53 -12.03 -1.15
CA ALA A 113 -19.24 -12.17 -2.57
C ALA A 113 -18.42 -11.00 -3.13
N LEU A 114 -18.75 -9.75 -2.76
CA LEU A 114 -18.03 -8.57 -3.23
C LEU A 114 -16.57 -8.53 -2.70
N PRO A 115 -16.32 -8.69 -1.38
CA PRO A 115 -14.96 -8.89 -0.86
C PRO A 115 -14.19 -10.01 -1.55
N LEU A 116 -14.81 -11.18 -1.72
CA LEU A 116 -14.17 -12.33 -2.34
C LEU A 116 -13.73 -12.04 -3.79
N VAL A 117 -14.62 -11.45 -4.60
CA VAL A 117 -14.31 -11.11 -6.00
C VAL A 117 -13.16 -10.10 -6.06
N VAL A 118 -13.20 -9.06 -5.22
CA VAL A 118 -12.13 -8.05 -5.17
C VAL A 118 -10.80 -8.67 -4.77
N SER A 119 -10.75 -9.48 -3.72
CA SER A 119 -9.51 -10.11 -3.25
C SER A 119 -8.95 -11.08 -4.31
N VAL A 120 -9.81 -11.84 -5.00
CA VAL A 120 -9.40 -12.74 -6.10
C VAL A 120 -8.84 -11.95 -7.29
N LEU A 121 -9.51 -10.86 -7.71
CA LEU A 121 -9.03 -10.02 -8.81
C LEU A 121 -7.70 -9.35 -8.46
N ASN A 122 -7.58 -8.80 -7.26
CA ASN A 122 -6.33 -8.18 -6.79
C ASN A 122 -5.18 -9.21 -6.74
N LEU A 123 -5.43 -10.38 -6.15
CA LEU A 123 -4.42 -11.42 -6.04
C LEU A 123 -3.99 -11.92 -7.44
N GLY A 124 -4.97 -12.22 -8.29
CA GLY A 124 -4.76 -12.69 -9.66
C GLY A 124 -3.97 -11.69 -10.49
N ALA A 125 -4.37 -10.41 -10.49
CA ALA A 125 -3.66 -9.37 -11.22
C ALA A 125 -2.23 -9.14 -10.70
N SER A 126 -2.00 -9.18 -9.38
CA SER A 126 -0.64 -9.14 -8.81
C SER A 126 0.24 -10.30 -9.32
N TYR A 127 -0.33 -11.50 -9.48
CA TYR A 127 0.39 -12.64 -10.07
C TYR A 127 0.64 -12.47 -11.57
N LEU A 128 -0.32 -11.93 -12.32
CA LEU A 128 -0.13 -11.59 -13.74
C LEU A 128 1.00 -10.58 -13.90
N PHE A 129 1.04 -9.53 -13.08
CA PHE A 129 2.11 -8.52 -13.11
C PHE A 129 3.49 -9.10 -12.78
N ARG A 130 3.55 -10.07 -11.87
CA ARG A 130 4.78 -10.82 -11.59
C ARG A 130 5.22 -11.64 -12.81
N GLY A 131 4.28 -12.31 -13.49
CA GLY A 131 4.56 -13.02 -14.74
C GLY A 131 5.08 -12.08 -15.84
N LEU A 132 4.44 -10.93 -16.02
CA LEU A 132 4.85 -9.87 -16.95
C LEU A 132 6.27 -9.36 -16.63
N ALA A 133 6.60 -9.16 -15.35
CA ALA A 133 7.94 -8.75 -14.92
C ALA A 133 9.01 -9.77 -15.33
N THR A 134 8.72 -11.08 -15.32
CA THR A 134 9.69 -12.09 -15.79
C THR A 134 9.92 -12.07 -17.30
N LEU A 135 8.93 -11.60 -18.07
CA LEU A 135 9.02 -11.47 -19.53
C LEU A 135 9.77 -10.19 -19.94
N GLU A 136 9.56 -9.12 -19.19
CA GLU A 136 10.25 -7.84 -19.35
C GLU A 136 11.64 -7.93 -18.71
N ARG A 137 12.66 -8.31 -19.50
CA ARG A 137 14.05 -8.24 -19.04
C ARG A 137 14.44 -6.79 -18.75
N HIS A 138 14.43 -6.43 -17.47
CA HIS A 138 14.90 -5.15 -16.99
C HIS A 138 16.41 -5.14 -16.84
N ASP A 139 17.02 -4.01 -17.18
CA ASP A 139 18.48 -3.84 -17.12
C ASP A 139 18.97 -3.53 -15.72
N SER A 140 18.09 -2.94 -14.91
CA SER A 140 18.37 -2.64 -13.51
C SER A 140 17.35 -3.36 -12.62
N PRO A 141 17.82 -4.18 -11.67
CA PRO A 141 16.95 -4.90 -10.73
C PRO A 141 16.20 -3.93 -9.80
N VAL A 142 16.74 -2.72 -9.58
CA VAL A 142 16.08 -1.68 -8.80
C VAL A 142 14.83 -1.16 -9.52
N LEU A 143 14.93 -0.88 -10.82
CA LEU A 143 13.80 -0.37 -11.60
C LEU A 143 12.71 -1.43 -11.74
N GLU A 144 13.08 -2.70 -11.87
CA GLU A 144 12.14 -3.84 -11.86
C GLU A 144 11.26 -3.84 -10.61
N VAL A 145 11.86 -3.72 -9.43
CA VAL A 145 11.12 -3.64 -8.15
C VAL A 145 10.22 -2.42 -8.11
N TYR A 146 10.70 -1.24 -8.54
CA TYR A 146 9.86 -0.03 -8.58
C TYR A 146 8.67 -0.17 -9.51
N MET A 147 8.84 -0.72 -10.71
CA MET A 147 7.73 -0.90 -11.65
C MET A 147 6.73 -1.93 -11.13
N ALA A 148 7.19 -2.99 -10.48
CA ALA A 148 6.32 -3.94 -9.81
C ALA A 148 5.49 -3.25 -8.70
N ILE A 149 6.12 -2.41 -7.87
CA ILE A 149 5.42 -1.59 -6.84
C ILE A 149 4.39 -0.69 -7.51
N CYS A 150 4.78 0.08 -8.53
CA CYS A 150 3.89 1.03 -9.18
C CYS A 150 2.66 0.36 -9.81
N ARG A 151 2.84 -0.76 -10.53
CA ARG A 151 1.73 -1.50 -11.16
C ARG A 151 0.74 -2.02 -10.13
N ASN A 152 1.23 -2.62 -9.05
CA ASN A 152 0.37 -3.12 -7.98
C ASN A 152 -0.30 -1.99 -7.19
N LEU A 153 0.40 -0.87 -6.99
CA LEU A 153 -0.15 0.30 -6.32
C LEU A 153 -1.29 0.91 -7.16
N ILE A 154 -1.08 1.12 -8.46
CA ILE A 154 -2.09 1.65 -9.37
C ILE A 154 -3.35 0.77 -9.35
N LEU A 155 -3.18 -0.55 -9.43
CA LEU A 155 -4.29 -1.50 -9.33
C LEU A 155 -5.09 -1.33 -8.04
N LYS A 156 -4.41 -1.36 -6.89
CA LYS A 156 -5.08 -1.28 -5.58
C LYS A 156 -5.76 0.06 -5.35
N MET A 157 -5.11 1.15 -5.73
CA MET A 157 -5.69 2.49 -5.59
C MET A 157 -6.90 2.66 -6.50
N ALA A 158 -6.87 2.13 -7.72
CA ALA A 158 -7.99 2.20 -8.65
C ALA A 158 -9.20 1.37 -8.15
N VAL A 159 -8.96 0.15 -7.66
CA VAL A 159 -10.00 -0.71 -7.07
C VAL A 159 -10.56 -0.08 -5.79
N LEU A 160 -9.69 0.46 -4.92
CA LEU A 160 -10.12 1.15 -3.70
C LEU A 160 -10.96 2.39 -4.00
N GLY A 161 -10.54 3.21 -4.98
CA GLY A 161 -11.29 4.40 -5.39
C GLY A 161 -12.70 4.06 -5.90
N VAL A 162 -12.83 2.98 -6.68
CA VAL A 162 -14.12 2.43 -7.11
C VAL A 162 -14.98 2.00 -5.93
N LEU A 163 -14.41 1.30 -4.95
CA LEU A 163 -15.13 0.88 -3.75
C LEU A 163 -15.59 2.08 -2.91
N CYS A 164 -14.74 3.10 -2.76
CA CYS A 164 -15.11 4.35 -2.08
C CYS A 164 -16.28 5.05 -2.77
N TYR A 165 -16.27 5.11 -4.11
CA TYR A 165 -17.38 5.65 -4.89
C TYR A 165 -18.67 4.82 -4.71
N HIS A 166 -18.54 3.49 -4.68
CA HIS A 166 -19.65 2.59 -4.42
C HIS A 166 -20.26 2.84 -3.03
N TRP A 167 -19.43 2.88 -1.97
CA TRP A 167 -19.86 3.04 -0.58
C TRP A 167 -20.54 4.40 -0.33
N LEU A 168 -19.94 5.52 -0.73
CA LEU A 168 -20.49 6.86 -0.42
C LEU A 168 -21.45 7.41 -1.47
N GLY A 169 -21.22 7.12 -2.75
CA GLY A 169 -22.06 7.68 -3.82
C GLY A 169 -23.31 6.85 -4.02
N ARG A 170 -23.13 5.60 -4.45
CA ARG A 170 -24.25 4.76 -4.91
C ARG A 170 -25.05 4.15 -3.77
N ARG A 171 -24.40 3.58 -2.75
CA ARG A 171 -25.12 2.92 -1.64
C ARG A 171 -25.92 3.91 -0.81
N VAL A 172 -25.34 5.07 -0.48
CA VAL A 172 -26.04 6.15 0.22
C VAL A 172 -27.28 6.59 -0.56
N ALA A 173 -27.16 6.79 -1.87
CA ALA A 173 -28.30 7.18 -2.71
C ALA A 173 -29.41 6.10 -2.76
N THR A 174 -29.04 4.82 -2.85
CA THR A 174 -30.02 3.73 -2.95
C THR A 174 -30.72 3.40 -1.64
N LEU A 175 -30.04 3.53 -0.50
CA LEU A 175 -30.61 3.21 0.82
C LEU A 175 -31.52 4.32 1.35
N GLN A 176 -31.69 5.45 0.65
CA GLN A 176 -32.50 6.60 1.07
C GLN A 176 -32.23 7.03 2.54
N GLY A 177 -31.00 6.81 3.04
CA GLY A 177 -30.64 7.12 4.42
C GLY A 177 -31.02 6.07 5.48
N GLN A 178 -31.40 4.83 5.10
CA GLN A 178 -31.56 3.72 6.05
C GLN A 178 -30.20 3.06 6.36
N CYS A 179 -29.63 3.37 7.53
CA CYS A 179 -28.47 2.70 8.17
C CYS A 179 -27.28 2.40 7.26
N TRP A 180 -26.93 3.36 6.40
CA TRP A 180 -25.82 3.18 5.47
C TRP A 180 -24.47 3.13 6.20
N GLU A 181 -24.32 3.80 7.35
CA GLU A 181 -23.09 3.79 8.15
C GLU A 181 -22.77 2.38 8.65
N ASP A 182 -23.77 1.70 9.23
CA ASP A 182 -23.64 0.33 9.73
C ASP A 182 -23.31 -0.64 8.59
N PHE A 183 -23.95 -0.45 7.43
CA PHE A 183 -23.68 -1.26 6.24
C PHE A 183 -22.23 -1.10 5.76
N VAL A 184 -21.74 0.14 5.63
CA VAL A 184 -20.35 0.41 5.21
C VAL A 184 -19.36 -0.17 6.23
N GLY A 185 -19.61 -0.01 7.53
CA GLY A 185 -18.79 -0.60 8.59
C GLY A 185 -18.75 -2.13 8.53
N GLN A 186 -19.89 -2.76 8.27
CA GLN A 186 -19.99 -4.23 8.16
C GLN A 186 -19.29 -4.76 6.91
N GLU A 187 -19.43 -4.07 5.77
CA GLU A 187 -18.72 -4.42 4.53
C GLU A 187 -17.20 -4.27 4.70
N LEU A 188 -16.72 -3.16 5.25
CA LEU A 188 -15.28 -2.94 5.50
C LEU A 188 -14.69 -4.00 6.44
N TYR A 189 -15.45 -4.44 7.45
CA TYR A 189 -15.06 -5.56 8.30
C TYR A 189 -14.93 -6.87 7.52
N ARG A 190 -15.92 -7.20 6.66
CA ARG A 190 -15.85 -8.39 5.80
C ARG A 190 -14.67 -8.34 4.84
N PHE A 191 -14.42 -7.19 4.22
CA PHE A 191 -13.23 -6.94 3.39
C PHE A 191 -11.93 -7.22 4.15
N MET A 192 -11.79 -6.66 5.35
CA MET A 192 -10.61 -6.88 6.19
C MET A 192 -10.36 -8.36 6.48
N VAL A 193 -11.42 -9.12 6.83
CA VAL A 193 -11.32 -10.55 7.14
C VAL A 193 -10.99 -11.37 5.90
N VAL A 194 -11.68 -11.14 4.79
CA VAL A 194 -11.47 -11.88 3.54
C VAL A 194 -10.07 -11.62 2.98
N ASP A 195 -9.62 -10.37 2.97
CA ASP A 195 -8.26 -10.03 2.56
C ASP A 195 -7.21 -10.69 3.46
N PHE A 196 -7.45 -10.74 4.77
CA PHE A 196 -6.56 -11.46 5.68
C PHE A 196 -6.50 -12.95 5.33
N ILE A 197 -7.63 -13.60 5.07
CA ILE A 197 -7.67 -15.01 4.64
C ILE A 197 -6.87 -15.21 3.35
N PHE A 198 -7.07 -14.38 2.32
CA PHE A 198 -6.31 -14.49 1.08
C PHE A 198 -4.81 -14.24 1.27
N MET A 199 -4.41 -13.30 2.12
CA MET A 199 -3.00 -13.09 2.47
C MET A 199 -2.40 -14.30 3.17
N LEU A 200 -3.15 -14.96 4.05
CA LEU A 200 -2.71 -16.20 4.70
C LEU A 200 -2.59 -17.35 3.70
N LEU A 201 -3.58 -17.52 2.82
CA LEU A 201 -3.56 -18.54 1.77
C LEU A 201 -2.38 -18.31 0.82
N ASP A 202 -2.12 -17.07 0.44
CA ASP A 202 -0.97 -16.69 -0.39
C ASP A 202 0.36 -17.01 0.31
N SER A 203 0.48 -16.66 1.59
CA SER A 203 1.70 -16.91 2.37
C SER A 203 1.96 -18.39 2.63
N LEU A 204 0.90 -19.19 2.87
CA LEU A 204 1.03 -20.61 3.24
C LEU A 204 1.13 -21.50 2.00
N PHE A 205 0.24 -21.31 1.02
CA PHE A 205 0.16 -22.14 -0.17
C PHE A 205 0.92 -21.54 -1.35
N GLY A 206 0.78 -20.23 -1.59
CA GLY A 206 1.43 -19.57 -2.73
C GLY A 206 2.96 -19.67 -2.66
N GLU A 207 3.54 -19.30 -1.52
CA GLU A 207 5.00 -19.38 -1.30
C GLU A 207 5.51 -20.84 -1.31
N LEU A 208 4.75 -21.77 -0.72
CA LEU A 208 5.11 -23.20 -0.64
C LEU A 208 5.03 -23.88 -2.01
N VAL A 209 3.94 -23.67 -2.76
CA VAL A 209 3.75 -24.20 -4.11
C VAL A 209 4.82 -23.64 -5.04
N TRP A 210 5.12 -22.35 -4.95
CA TRP A 210 6.19 -21.73 -5.72
C TRP A 210 7.56 -22.37 -5.43
N ARG A 211 7.85 -22.66 -4.16
CA ARG A 211 9.07 -23.38 -3.76
C ARG A 211 9.15 -24.77 -4.39
N LEU A 212 8.08 -25.57 -4.28
CA LEU A 212 8.03 -26.93 -4.83
C LEU A 212 8.20 -26.94 -6.35
N ILE A 213 7.57 -25.99 -7.05
CA ILE A 213 7.72 -25.84 -8.50
C ILE A 213 9.15 -25.42 -8.87
N SER A 214 9.74 -24.47 -8.14
CA SER A 214 11.10 -24.00 -8.38
C SER A 214 12.13 -25.12 -8.20
N GLU A 215 12.02 -25.88 -7.11
CA GLU A 215 12.90 -27.02 -6.81
C GLU A 215 12.79 -28.11 -7.90
N LYS A 216 11.57 -28.40 -8.39
CA LYS A 216 11.35 -29.41 -9.44
C LYS A 216 11.75 -28.96 -10.84
N LYS A 217 11.37 -27.75 -11.27
CA LYS A 217 11.57 -27.29 -12.66
C LYS A 217 12.95 -26.71 -12.92
N LEU A 218 13.53 -25.97 -11.97
CA LEU A 218 14.68 -25.12 -12.29
C LEU A 218 16.03 -25.79 -12.01
N LYS A 219 16.08 -26.94 -11.30
CA LYS A 219 17.31 -27.65 -10.85
C LYS A 219 18.40 -26.75 -10.25
N ARG A 220 18.06 -25.51 -9.94
CA ARG A 220 18.87 -24.52 -9.25
C ARG A 220 18.28 -24.49 -7.86
N GLY A 221 19.00 -25.00 -6.87
CA GLY A 221 18.65 -24.91 -5.44
C GLY A 221 18.66 -23.47 -4.90
N GLN A 222 18.29 -22.49 -5.71
CA GLN A 222 18.16 -21.09 -5.31
C GLN A 222 16.77 -20.92 -4.70
N LYS A 223 16.76 -20.65 -3.39
CA LYS A 223 15.53 -20.31 -2.66
C LYS A 223 14.92 -19.04 -3.27
N PRO A 224 13.58 -18.97 -3.38
CA PRO A 224 12.91 -17.78 -3.92
C PRO A 224 13.24 -16.55 -3.06
N GLU A 225 13.48 -15.42 -3.72
CA GLU A 225 13.64 -14.13 -3.04
C GLU A 225 12.29 -13.69 -2.46
N PHE A 226 12.31 -13.26 -1.20
CA PHE A 226 11.12 -12.72 -0.55
C PHE A 226 10.78 -11.38 -1.17
N ASP A 227 9.63 -11.29 -1.82
CA ASP A 227 9.14 -10.05 -2.42
C ASP A 227 8.60 -9.12 -1.32
N ILE A 228 9.52 -8.38 -0.70
CA ILE A 228 9.23 -7.40 0.37
C ILE A 228 8.18 -6.40 -0.12
N ALA A 229 8.29 -5.97 -1.37
CA ALA A 229 7.45 -4.93 -1.95
C ALA A 229 5.97 -5.30 -2.00
N ARG A 230 5.65 -6.50 -2.50
CA ARG A 230 4.26 -6.98 -2.54
C ARG A 230 3.65 -7.10 -1.15
N ASN A 231 4.39 -7.71 -0.23
CA ASN A 231 3.93 -7.93 1.15
C ASN A 231 3.70 -6.62 1.90
N VAL A 232 4.60 -5.64 1.75
CA VAL A 232 4.43 -4.32 2.37
C VAL A 232 3.26 -3.57 1.73
N LEU A 233 3.04 -3.70 0.42
CA LEU A 233 1.90 -3.07 -0.24
C LEU A 233 0.56 -3.69 0.17
N ASP A 234 0.51 -5.01 0.41
CA ASP A 234 -0.64 -5.71 1.02
C ASP A 234 -0.91 -5.21 2.44
N LEU A 235 0.14 -4.95 3.20
CA LEU A 235 0.05 -4.36 4.53
C LEU A 235 -0.53 -2.94 4.50
N ILE A 236 0.02 -2.07 3.63
CA ILE A 236 -0.44 -0.68 3.46
C ILE A 236 -1.92 -0.68 3.08
N TYR A 237 -2.32 -1.49 2.10
CA TYR A 237 -3.72 -1.60 1.68
C TYR A 237 -4.66 -2.02 2.83
N GLY A 238 -4.26 -3.01 3.63
CA GLY A 238 -5.04 -3.41 4.81
C GLY A 238 -5.16 -2.30 5.87
N GLN A 239 -4.09 -1.51 6.04
CA GLN A 239 -4.12 -0.33 6.92
C GLN A 239 -5.05 0.76 6.37
N THR A 240 -5.03 1.01 5.05
CA THR A 240 -5.96 1.95 4.40
C THR A 240 -7.41 1.58 4.66
N LEU A 241 -7.78 0.29 4.48
CA LEU A 241 -9.15 -0.19 4.75
C LEU A 241 -9.56 0.03 6.21
N THR A 242 -8.64 -0.16 7.15
CA THR A 242 -8.89 0.09 8.57
C THR A 242 -9.17 1.57 8.82
N TRP A 243 -8.36 2.46 8.22
CA TRP A 243 -8.54 3.90 8.35
C TRP A 243 -9.84 4.39 7.72
N LEU A 244 -10.25 3.84 6.57
CA LEU A 244 -11.55 4.15 5.96
C LEU A 244 -12.72 3.74 6.86
N GLY A 245 -12.58 2.66 7.62
CA GLY A 245 -13.64 2.10 8.45
C GLY A 245 -13.69 2.58 9.89
N VAL A 246 -12.66 3.27 10.38
CA VAL A 246 -12.51 3.60 11.81
C VAL A 246 -13.69 4.42 12.36
N LEU A 247 -14.27 5.28 11.53
CA LEU A 247 -15.44 6.09 11.88
C LEU A 247 -16.71 5.25 12.02
N PHE A 248 -16.86 4.23 11.18
CA PHE A 248 -18.08 3.42 11.09
C PHE A 248 -18.04 2.20 12.02
N SER A 249 -16.86 1.66 12.32
CA SER A 249 -16.69 0.53 13.22
C SER A 249 -15.47 0.73 14.13
N PRO A 250 -15.68 1.18 15.39
CA PRO A 250 -14.60 1.51 16.32
C PRO A 250 -13.79 0.29 16.79
N LEU A 251 -14.28 -0.93 16.51
CA LEU A 251 -13.59 -2.19 16.80
C LEU A 251 -12.56 -2.57 15.72
N LEU A 252 -12.60 -1.96 14.53
CA LEU A 252 -11.67 -2.28 13.43
C LEU A 252 -10.18 -2.09 13.79
N PRO A 253 -9.77 -1.02 14.51
CA PRO A 253 -8.37 -0.89 14.93
C PRO A 253 -7.88 -2.03 15.82
N ALA A 254 -8.72 -2.52 16.74
CA ALA A 254 -8.37 -3.66 17.59
C ALA A 254 -8.19 -4.94 16.78
N VAL A 255 -9.09 -5.19 15.82
CA VAL A 255 -8.98 -6.33 14.88
C VAL A 255 -7.73 -6.19 14.01
N GLN A 256 -7.40 -4.99 13.56
CA GLN A 256 -6.20 -4.72 12.78
C GLN A 256 -4.91 -4.97 13.60
N ILE A 257 -4.86 -4.59 14.88
CA ILE A 257 -3.71 -4.91 15.74
C ILE A 257 -3.53 -6.43 15.84
N LEU A 258 -4.61 -7.16 16.11
CA LEU A 258 -4.58 -8.62 16.18
C LEU A 258 -4.11 -9.24 14.85
N ARG A 259 -4.63 -8.74 13.72
CA ARG A 259 -4.23 -9.14 12.37
C ARG A 259 -2.73 -8.94 12.14
N LEU A 260 -2.21 -7.76 12.49
CA LEU A 260 -0.78 -7.43 12.32
C LEU A 260 0.11 -8.35 13.17
N LEU A 261 -0.30 -8.68 14.39
CA LEU A 261 0.42 -9.64 15.25
C LEU A 261 0.48 -11.03 14.61
N PHE A 262 -0.65 -11.56 14.14
CA PHE A 262 -0.69 -12.86 13.45
C PHE A 262 0.15 -12.85 12.16
N LEU A 263 -0.01 -11.82 11.32
CA LEU A 263 0.78 -11.67 10.09
C LEU A 263 2.27 -11.63 10.39
N PHE A 264 2.69 -10.91 11.44
CA PHE A 264 4.09 -10.84 11.84
C PHE A 264 4.64 -12.22 12.20
N HIS A 265 3.94 -12.98 13.03
CA HIS A 265 4.39 -14.32 13.43
C HIS A 265 4.46 -15.28 12.23
N ILE A 266 3.45 -15.26 11.36
CA ILE A 266 3.37 -16.14 10.20
C ILE A 266 4.45 -15.78 9.16
N LYS A 267 4.60 -14.50 8.83
CA LYS A 267 5.62 -14.05 7.87
C LYS A 267 7.02 -14.25 8.43
N LYS A 268 7.25 -14.06 9.73
CA LYS A 268 8.52 -14.40 10.38
C LYS A 268 8.83 -15.89 10.26
N ALA A 269 7.86 -16.76 10.52
CA ALA A 269 8.03 -18.21 10.37
C ALA A 269 8.31 -18.60 8.91
N SER A 270 7.55 -18.05 7.94
CA SER A 270 7.78 -18.32 6.52
C SER A 270 9.16 -17.84 6.07
N LEU A 271 9.58 -16.65 6.48
CA LEU A 271 10.91 -16.10 6.17
C LEU A 271 12.04 -16.99 6.69
N MET A 272 11.94 -17.46 7.94
CA MET A 272 12.95 -18.30 8.56
C MET A 272 13.01 -19.70 7.95
N ALA A 273 11.87 -20.26 7.52
CA ALA A 273 11.78 -21.61 6.97
C ALA A 273 12.06 -21.69 5.46
N ASN A 274 11.58 -20.71 4.68
CA ASN A 274 11.46 -20.82 3.22
C ASN A 274 12.38 -19.86 2.44
N CYS A 275 12.79 -18.73 3.03
CA CYS A 275 13.50 -17.69 2.27
C CYS A 275 15.01 -17.71 2.50
N GLN A 276 15.77 -17.23 1.51
CA GLN A 276 17.16 -16.84 1.68
C GLN A 276 17.23 -15.37 2.13
N ALA A 277 18.19 -15.03 2.98
CA ALA A 277 18.40 -13.64 3.39
C ALA A 277 18.57 -12.74 2.14
N PRO A 278 17.90 -11.58 2.08
CA PRO A 278 18.00 -10.67 0.94
C PRO A 278 19.46 -10.26 0.76
N ARG A 279 19.98 -10.40 -0.46
CA ARG A 279 21.40 -10.13 -0.76
C ARG A 279 21.76 -8.64 -0.71
N ARG A 280 20.78 -7.73 -0.61
CA ARG A 280 20.93 -6.28 -0.80
C ARG A 280 20.43 -5.45 0.39
N PRO A 281 21.25 -5.25 1.44
CA PRO A 281 20.85 -4.46 2.61
C PRO A 281 20.66 -2.97 2.28
N TRP A 282 21.45 -2.42 1.35
CA TRP A 282 21.41 -0.99 0.98
C TRP A 282 20.06 -0.55 0.36
N LEU A 283 19.40 -1.46 -0.38
CA LEU A 283 18.08 -1.21 -0.94
C LEU A 283 17.00 -1.13 0.15
N ALA A 284 17.18 -1.80 1.29
CA ALA A 284 16.18 -1.84 2.36
C ALA A 284 15.94 -0.48 3.01
N SER A 285 16.98 0.34 3.19
CA SER A 285 16.85 1.69 3.76
C SER A 285 16.06 2.61 2.82
N HIS A 286 16.41 2.63 1.53
CA HIS A 286 15.69 3.45 0.54
C HIS A 286 14.24 2.95 0.31
N MET A 287 14.02 1.63 0.32
CA MET A 287 12.68 1.06 0.21
C MET A 287 11.82 1.40 1.42
N SER A 288 12.39 1.46 2.63
CA SER A 288 11.67 1.90 3.83
C SER A 288 11.14 3.33 3.70
N THR A 289 11.95 4.26 3.18
CA THR A 289 11.49 5.64 2.93
C THR A 289 10.35 5.65 1.93
N VAL A 290 10.49 4.93 0.81
CA VAL A 290 9.44 4.85 -0.22
C VAL A 290 8.15 4.28 0.36
N PHE A 291 8.21 3.19 1.14
CA PHE A 291 7.03 2.61 1.77
C PHE A 291 6.41 3.53 2.82
N LEU A 292 7.21 4.27 3.58
CA LEU A 292 6.70 5.27 4.52
C LEU A 292 6.00 6.42 3.79
N THR A 293 6.58 6.91 2.69
CA THR A 293 5.94 7.91 1.82
C THR A 293 4.63 7.36 1.24
N LEU A 294 4.60 6.10 0.77
CA LEU A 294 3.38 5.46 0.27
C LEU A 294 2.32 5.25 1.37
N LEU A 295 2.74 4.99 2.61
CA LEU A 295 1.81 4.87 3.72
C LEU A 295 1.20 6.23 4.10
N CYS A 296 2.02 7.29 4.12
CA CYS A 296 1.60 8.63 4.51
C CYS A 296 0.76 9.33 3.43
N PHE A 297 1.27 9.37 2.20
CA PHE A 297 0.64 10.16 1.13
C PHE A 297 -0.59 9.44 0.54
N PRO A 298 -0.50 8.36 -0.26
CA PRO A 298 -1.69 7.81 -0.89
C PRO A 298 -2.65 7.11 0.10
N SER A 299 -2.15 6.50 1.18
CA SER A 299 -3.01 5.76 2.12
C SER A 299 -3.62 6.66 3.21
N PHE A 300 -2.82 7.33 4.03
CA PHE A 300 -3.35 8.12 5.15
C PHE A 300 -4.08 9.37 4.67
N LEU A 301 -3.48 10.17 3.79
CA LEU A 301 -4.15 11.35 3.23
C LEU A 301 -5.41 10.94 2.45
N GLY A 302 -5.36 9.86 1.68
CA GLY A 302 -6.53 9.35 0.95
C GLY A 302 -7.68 8.94 1.86
N ALA A 303 -7.39 8.22 2.94
CA ALA A 303 -8.40 7.86 3.95
C ALA A 303 -8.93 9.08 4.70
N ALA A 304 -8.06 10.04 5.04
CA ALA A 304 -8.47 11.29 5.66
C ALA A 304 -9.41 12.11 4.76
N VAL A 305 -9.09 12.26 3.47
CA VAL A 305 -9.96 12.93 2.49
C VAL A 305 -11.32 12.24 2.39
N PHE A 306 -11.34 10.91 2.33
CA PHE A 306 -12.57 10.13 2.31
C PHE A 306 -13.43 10.37 3.56
N LEU A 307 -12.84 10.32 4.75
CA LEU A 307 -13.54 10.57 6.01
C LEU A 307 -14.02 12.01 6.12
N CYS A 308 -13.20 13.00 5.73
CA CYS A 308 -13.59 14.40 5.69
C CYS A 308 -14.79 14.61 4.76
N TYR A 309 -14.77 14.01 3.56
CA TYR A 309 -15.90 14.06 2.63
C TYR A 309 -17.15 13.40 3.23
N ALA A 310 -17.02 12.24 3.88
CA ALA A 310 -18.12 11.57 4.58
C ALA A 310 -18.74 12.45 5.68
N VAL A 311 -17.90 13.07 6.51
CA VAL A 311 -18.34 13.88 7.66
C VAL A 311 -19.00 15.18 7.24
N TRP A 312 -18.50 15.81 6.17
CA TRP A 312 -18.91 17.16 5.77
C TRP A 312 -20.03 17.19 4.74
N GLN A 313 -20.05 16.24 3.79
CA GLN A 313 -20.95 16.29 2.62
C GLN A 313 -22.04 15.22 2.66
N VAL A 314 -21.84 14.10 3.36
CA VAL A 314 -22.81 13.00 3.36
C VAL A 314 -23.80 13.19 4.50
N ARG A 315 -25.10 13.16 4.18
CA ARG A 315 -26.16 13.20 5.20
C ARG A 315 -26.16 11.91 6.02
N PRO A 316 -26.16 12.00 7.37
CA PRO A 316 -26.26 10.82 8.23
C PRO A 316 -27.63 10.17 8.11
N SER A 317 -27.72 8.89 8.50
CA SER A 317 -29.00 8.17 8.50
C SER A 317 -30.01 8.79 9.48
N SER A 318 -31.27 8.86 9.06
CA SER A 318 -32.35 9.43 9.87
C SER A 318 -32.86 8.46 10.94
N THR A 319 -32.71 7.15 10.71
CA THR A 319 -33.30 6.08 11.53
C THR A 319 -32.31 5.45 12.54
N CYS A 320 -31.00 5.59 12.36
CA CYS A 320 -29.97 4.81 13.05
C CYS A 320 -28.67 5.61 13.29
N GLY A 321 -27.75 5.04 14.06
CA GLY A 321 -26.50 5.70 14.43
C GLY A 321 -26.62 6.76 15.55
N PRO A 322 -25.49 7.36 15.95
CA PRO A 322 -25.43 8.42 16.97
C PRO A 322 -25.74 9.82 16.42
N PHE A 323 -25.71 10.00 15.10
CA PHE A 323 -25.87 11.29 14.41
C PHE A 323 -27.29 11.52 13.87
N ARG A 324 -28.28 10.80 14.41
CA ARG A 324 -29.69 10.95 14.01
C ARG A 324 -30.11 12.41 14.13
N THR A 325 -30.97 12.85 13.22
CA THR A 325 -31.58 14.20 13.18
C THR A 325 -30.67 15.37 12.78
N LEU A 326 -29.36 15.14 12.58
CA LEU A 326 -28.42 16.17 12.11
C LEU A 326 -28.35 16.20 10.58
N ASN A 327 -28.06 17.36 9.99
CA ASN A 327 -27.87 17.44 8.54
C ASN A 327 -26.50 16.94 8.11
N THR A 328 -25.49 17.08 8.98
CA THR A 328 -24.12 16.61 8.73
C THR A 328 -23.53 16.02 10.02
N MET A 329 -22.57 15.10 9.90
CA MET A 329 -21.88 14.57 11.09
C MET A 329 -21.07 15.66 11.80
N TYR A 330 -20.63 16.70 11.06
CA TYR A 330 -19.94 17.87 11.61
C TYR A 330 -20.77 18.62 12.67
N GLU A 331 -22.09 18.78 12.45
CA GLU A 331 -22.96 19.47 13.40
C GLU A 331 -22.96 18.80 14.79
N ALA A 332 -22.73 17.49 14.86
CA ALA A 332 -22.62 16.78 16.13
C ALA A 332 -21.53 17.33 17.04
N GLY A 333 -20.38 17.71 16.48
CA GLY A 333 -19.28 18.35 17.21
C GLY A 333 -19.72 19.66 17.83
N THR A 334 -20.41 20.51 17.05
CA THR A 334 -20.91 21.81 17.52
C THR A 334 -21.97 21.67 18.63
N VAL A 335 -22.85 20.66 18.54
CA VAL A 335 -23.86 20.37 19.56
C VAL A 335 -23.19 19.87 20.85
N TRP A 336 -22.16 19.04 20.73
CA TRP A 336 -21.43 18.51 21.89
C TRP A 336 -20.67 19.63 22.62
N VAL A 337 -20.03 20.54 21.87
CA VAL A 337 -19.38 21.75 22.41
C VAL A 337 -20.40 22.63 23.14
N ARG A 338 -21.59 22.88 22.57
CA ARG A 338 -22.65 23.65 23.25
C ARG A 338 -23.19 22.98 24.51
N ARG A 339 -23.29 21.64 24.55
CA ARG A 339 -23.70 20.91 25.76
C ARG A 339 -22.65 21.00 26.86
N LEU A 340 -21.37 20.91 26.50
CA LEU A 340 -20.26 21.10 27.44
C LEU A 340 -20.24 22.50 28.04
N GLU A 341 -20.52 23.52 27.23
CA GLU A 341 -20.62 24.91 27.68
C GLU A 341 -21.74 25.11 28.72
N HIS A 342 -22.87 24.42 28.56
CA HIS A 342 -23.96 24.43 29.55
C HIS A 342 -23.66 23.57 30.80
N ALA A 343 -22.80 22.56 30.70
CA ALA A 343 -22.54 21.60 31.77
C ALA A 343 -21.38 21.98 32.71
N GLY A 344 -20.54 22.96 32.37
CA GLY A 344 -19.42 23.35 33.23
C GLY A 344 -18.84 24.75 32.97
N SER A 345 -18.71 25.54 34.04
CA SER A 345 -18.07 26.86 34.07
C SER A 345 -16.53 26.84 33.88
N GLY A 346 -15.91 25.66 33.76
CA GLY A 346 -14.45 25.49 33.60
C GLY A 346 -13.95 25.29 32.17
N ALA A 347 -14.83 25.31 31.16
CA ALA A 347 -14.51 24.91 29.77
C ALA A 347 -14.78 26.00 28.72
N SER A 348 -14.75 27.29 29.10
CA SER A 348 -15.00 28.43 28.19
C SER A 348 -13.99 28.57 27.05
N TRP A 349 -12.83 27.90 27.12
CA TRP A 349 -11.81 27.90 26.07
C TRP A 349 -12.08 26.89 24.94
N LEU A 350 -12.94 25.88 25.15
CA LEU A 350 -13.23 24.83 24.16
C LEU A 350 -14.01 25.33 22.93
N PRO A 351 -15.07 26.16 23.08
CA PRO A 351 -15.77 26.75 21.95
C PRO A 351 -14.85 27.69 21.14
N TRP A 352 -14.02 28.47 21.82
CA TRP A 352 -13.02 29.33 21.19
C TRP A 352 -12.00 28.52 20.39
N LEU A 353 -11.50 27.40 20.94
CA LEU A 353 -10.58 26.51 20.24
C LEU A 353 -11.23 25.85 19.03
N HIS A 354 -12.47 25.38 19.14
CA HIS A 354 -13.22 24.78 18.02
C HIS A 354 -13.41 25.78 16.87
N HIS A 355 -13.87 27.00 17.19
CA HIS A 355 -14.05 28.07 16.22
C HIS A 355 -12.72 28.51 15.60
N PHE A 356 -11.62 28.52 16.37
CA PHE A 356 -10.31 28.94 15.89
C PHE A 356 -9.58 27.86 15.06
N LEU A 357 -9.78 26.57 15.33
CA LEU A 357 -9.11 25.49 14.60
C LEU A 357 -9.88 25.03 13.34
N VAL A 358 -11.22 25.00 13.40
CA VAL A 358 -12.03 24.32 12.39
C VAL A 358 -12.75 25.29 11.44
N GLU A 359 -13.21 26.44 11.94
CA GLU A 359 -13.86 27.45 11.10
C GLU A 359 -12.88 28.41 10.42
N ASN A 360 -11.67 28.58 10.97
CA ASN A 360 -10.61 29.32 10.28
C ASN A 360 -9.97 28.46 9.19
N THR A 361 -10.27 28.81 7.94
CA THR A 361 -9.63 28.26 6.73
C THR A 361 -8.11 28.30 6.78
N PHE A 362 -7.51 29.25 7.50
CA PHE A 362 -6.06 29.39 7.63
C PHE A 362 -5.36 28.15 8.22
N PHE A 363 -5.93 27.50 9.24
CA PHE A 363 -5.32 26.29 9.84
C PHE A 363 -5.48 25.06 8.96
N LEU A 364 -6.59 24.95 8.24
CA LEU A 364 -6.77 23.91 7.21
C LEU A 364 -5.77 24.10 6.07
N PHE A 365 -5.55 25.34 5.63
CA PHE A 365 -4.51 25.66 4.64
C PHE A 365 -3.10 25.39 5.17
N LEU A 366 -2.79 25.77 6.41
CA LEU A 366 -1.49 25.52 7.04
C LEU A 366 -1.21 24.02 7.22
N ALA A 367 -2.19 23.24 7.69
CA ALA A 367 -2.08 21.80 7.84
C ALA A 367 -1.95 21.11 6.47
N SER A 368 -2.69 21.56 5.45
CA SER A 368 -2.54 21.05 4.08
C SER A 368 -1.17 21.41 3.48
N ALA A 369 -0.62 22.60 3.76
CA ALA A 369 0.69 23.03 3.30
C ALA A 369 1.82 22.25 4.00
N LEU A 370 1.67 21.95 5.30
CA LEU A 370 2.60 21.11 6.07
C LEU A 370 2.53 19.62 5.68
N LEU A 371 1.39 19.14 5.17
CA LEU A 371 1.25 17.78 4.63
C LEU A 371 1.79 17.65 3.20
N LEU A 372 1.90 18.76 2.46
CA LEU A 372 2.43 18.84 1.10
C LEU A 372 3.95 19.11 1.05
N TRP A 373 4.58 19.37 2.19
CA TRP A 373 6.01 19.60 2.36
C TRP A 373 6.65 18.42 3.12
#